data_AF-E8V7B2-F1
#
_entry.id   AF-E8V7B2-F1
#
_cell.length_a   1.000
_cell.length_b   1.000
_cell.length_c   1.000
_cell.angle_alpha   90.00
_cell.angle_beta   90.00
_cell.angle_gamma   90.00
#
_symmetry.space_group_name_H-M   'P 1'
#
loop_
_entity.id
_entity.type
_entity.pdbx_description
1 polymer ?
#
loop_
_entity_poly.entity_id
_entity_poly.type
_entity_poly.pdbx_seq_one_letter_code
_entity_poly.pdbx_strand_id
1 'polypeptide(L)'
;MKRHLLTLLAGLVLALASVPARALELRITAKALERTLQAQLFTNIEGRYYMRGDPNSACFVYADQPHVSFQDDRVVVHVRTNSRLGTGMFGKCVGLGFNTQADVSFIPDAEGETIGFRDARIERFTGNKELDFLVVPFLSRKLPQQMKVNAADMLRSLLATSLQSTGYAMKLTNLKIHSMQVQKDVLIVDLDGSLDVD
;
A
#
# COMPACT_ATOMS: atom_id res chain seq x y z
N MET A 1 -14.37 48.71 29.85
CA MET A 1 -15.40 47.64 29.87
C MET A 1 -15.80 47.11 28.49
N LYS A 2 -16.19 47.94 27.49
CA LYS A 2 -16.63 47.46 26.16
C LYS A 2 -15.64 46.55 25.39
N ARG A 3 -14.32 46.80 25.51
CA ARG A 3 -13.28 45.99 24.83
C ARG A 3 -13.13 44.57 25.38
N HIS A 4 -13.31 44.38 26.68
CA HIS A 4 -13.26 43.05 27.32
C HIS A 4 -14.52 42.23 27.05
N LEU A 5 -15.67 42.90 26.90
CA LEU A 5 -16.93 42.25 26.53
C LEU A 5 -16.91 41.72 25.09
N LEU A 6 -16.32 42.48 24.15
CA LEU A 6 -16.16 42.02 22.75
C LEU A 6 -15.21 40.83 22.61
N THR A 7 -14.12 40.79 23.40
CA THR A 7 -13.16 39.67 23.37
C THR A 7 -13.73 38.40 23.99
N LEU A 8 -14.53 38.53 25.06
CA LEU A 8 -15.27 37.41 25.65
C LEU A 8 -16.35 36.85 24.70
N LEU A 9 -17.09 37.72 24.00
CA LEU A 9 -18.06 37.26 23.00
C LEU A 9 -17.41 36.57 21.80
N ALA A 10 -16.28 37.09 21.32
CA ALA A 10 -15.55 36.47 20.20
C ALA A 10 -14.99 35.08 20.56
N GLY A 11 -14.49 34.91 21.78
CA GLY A 11 -14.02 33.60 22.28
C GLY A 11 -15.15 32.57 22.42
N LEU A 12 -16.34 33.00 22.85
CA LEU A 12 -17.50 32.12 23.01
C LEU A 12 -18.04 31.63 21.64
N VAL A 13 -18.04 32.49 20.62
CA VAL A 13 -18.47 32.12 19.26
C VAL A 13 -17.52 31.13 18.60
N LEU A 14 -16.20 31.23 18.84
CA LEU A 14 -15.24 30.24 18.33
C LEU A 14 -15.37 28.86 19.00
N ALA A 15 -15.71 28.82 20.29
CA ALA A 15 -15.90 27.57 21.03
C ALA A 15 -17.22 26.85 20.65
N LEU A 16 -18.23 27.57 20.16
CA LEU A 16 -19.51 27.00 19.70
C LEU A 16 -19.46 26.47 18.26
N ALA A 17 -18.41 26.77 17.50
CA ALA A 17 -18.26 26.35 16.11
C ALA A 17 -17.45 25.05 15.93
N SER A 18 -17.02 24.39 17.01
CA SER A 18 -16.32 23.10 16.94
C SER A 18 -17.33 21.98 16.64
N VAL A 19 -17.68 21.83 15.37
CA VAL A 19 -18.32 20.60 14.88
C VAL A 19 -17.32 19.46 15.08
N PRO A 20 -17.67 18.36 15.76
CA PRO A 20 -16.78 17.22 15.87
C PRO A 20 -16.48 16.69 14.47
N ALA A 21 -15.21 16.76 14.06
CA ALA A 21 -14.75 16.05 12.86
C ALA A 21 -14.93 14.55 13.13
N ARG A 22 -15.94 13.93 12.51
CA ARG A 22 -16.21 12.51 12.65
C ARG A 22 -15.32 11.72 11.70
N ALA A 23 -14.02 11.74 11.99
CA ALA A 23 -13.06 10.91 11.30
C ALA A 23 -13.20 9.45 11.76
N LEU A 24 -13.46 8.57 10.80
CA LEU A 24 -13.28 7.13 10.94
C LEU A 24 -11.79 6.83 10.81
N GLU A 25 -11.24 6.13 11.81
CA GLU A 25 -9.85 5.68 11.79
C GLU A 25 -9.79 4.24 11.25
N LEU A 26 -9.11 4.03 10.12
CA LEU A 26 -8.77 2.71 9.61
C LEU A 26 -7.31 2.39 9.96
N ARG A 27 -7.08 1.25 10.61
CA ARG A 27 -5.75 0.79 11.01
C ARG A 27 -5.32 -0.39 10.16
N ILE A 28 -4.28 -0.20 9.35
CA ILE A 28 -3.76 -1.21 8.44
C ILE A 28 -2.43 -1.71 8.97
N THR A 29 -2.39 -3.00 9.32
CA THR A 29 -1.16 -3.65 9.78
C THR A 29 -0.21 -3.93 8.63
N ALA A 30 1.09 -4.07 8.91
CA ALA A 30 2.08 -4.45 7.91
C ALA A 30 1.72 -5.78 7.25
N LYS A 31 1.20 -6.73 8.02
CA LYS A 31 0.70 -8.03 7.53
C LYS A 31 -0.49 -7.90 6.59
N ALA A 32 -1.36 -6.91 6.76
CA ALA A 32 -2.44 -6.65 5.82
C ALA A 32 -1.89 -6.14 4.48
N LEU A 33 -0.94 -5.19 4.50
CA LEU A 33 -0.26 -4.71 3.29
C LEU A 33 0.53 -5.83 2.60
N GLU A 34 1.21 -6.69 3.36
CA GLU A 34 1.92 -7.85 2.83
C GLU A 34 0.99 -8.83 2.11
N ARG A 35 -0.18 -9.13 2.70
CA ARG A 35 -1.20 -9.98 2.05
C ARG A 35 -1.75 -9.34 0.79
N THR A 36 -2.01 -8.03 0.81
CA THR A 36 -2.43 -7.29 -0.39
C THR A 36 -1.41 -7.43 -1.49
N LEU A 37 -0.13 -7.20 -1.16
CA LEU A 37 0.97 -7.33 -2.12
C LEU A 37 1.09 -8.74 -2.67
N GLN A 38 0.97 -9.76 -1.81
CA GLN A 38 0.99 -11.17 -2.24
C GLN A 38 -0.17 -11.48 -3.20
N ALA A 39 -1.38 -11.03 -2.87
CA ALA A 39 -2.58 -11.26 -3.67
C ALA A 39 -2.60 -10.50 -5.00
N GLN A 40 -1.94 -9.34 -5.08
CA GLN A 40 -1.93 -8.51 -6.29
C GLN A 40 -0.72 -8.80 -7.21
N LEU A 41 0.45 -9.11 -6.64
CA LEU A 41 1.70 -9.19 -7.41
C LEU A 41 2.36 -10.56 -7.42
N PHE A 42 2.36 -11.28 -6.30
CA PHE A 42 3.04 -12.57 -6.15
C PHE A 42 2.06 -13.74 -6.30
N THR A 43 1.29 -13.72 -7.39
CA THR A 43 0.10 -14.59 -7.58
C THR A 43 0.39 -15.98 -8.15
N ASN A 44 1.64 -16.26 -8.53
CA ASN A 44 2.05 -17.61 -8.91
C ASN A 44 1.87 -18.58 -7.72
N ILE A 45 1.62 -19.86 -7.99
CA ILE A 45 1.55 -20.95 -7.00
C ILE A 45 2.73 -20.95 -6.02
N GLU A 46 3.92 -20.55 -6.49
CA GLU A 46 5.15 -20.48 -5.67
C GLU A 46 5.36 -19.12 -4.97
N GLY A 47 4.41 -18.18 -5.07
CA GLY A 47 4.54 -16.84 -4.49
C GLY A 47 5.64 -16.00 -5.16
N ARG A 48 5.84 -16.18 -6.48
CA ARG A 48 6.90 -15.53 -7.26
C ARG A 48 6.32 -14.50 -8.23
N TYR A 49 7.03 -13.40 -8.37
CA TYR A 49 6.83 -12.43 -9.45
C TYR A 49 7.99 -12.48 -10.44
N TYR A 50 7.74 -12.94 -11.67
CA TYR A 50 8.77 -13.02 -12.71
C TYR A 50 8.92 -11.66 -13.42
N MET A 51 10.08 -11.03 -13.26
CA MET A 51 10.46 -9.81 -13.98
C MET A 51 10.92 -10.14 -15.41
N ARG A 52 11.47 -11.34 -15.60
CA ARG A 52 11.89 -11.89 -16.90
C ARG A 52 11.72 -13.41 -16.90
N GLY A 53 11.23 -13.92 -18.02
CA GLY A 53 10.91 -15.33 -18.16
C GLY A 53 9.66 -15.68 -17.36
N ASP A 54 9.52 -16.98 -17.10
CA ASP A 54 8.39 -17.60 -16.41
C ASP A 54 8.86 -18.93 -15.78
N PRO A 55 7.99 -19.69 -15.08
CA PRO A 55 8.38 -20.97 -14.46
C PRO A 55 8.96 -22.02 -15.42
N ASN A 56 8.70 -21.92 -16.72
CA ASN A 56 9.18 -22.84 -17.75
C ASN A 56 10.42 -22.32 -18.49
N SER A 57 10.82 -21.08 -18.23
CA SER A 57 11.95 -20.45 -18.90
C SER A 57 13.28 -21.00 -18.37
N ALA A 58 14.19 -21.32 -19.28
CA ALA A 58 15.53 -21.79 -18.94
C ALA A 58 16.28 -20.75 -18.06
N CYS A 59 16.31 -19.50 -18.52
CA CYS A 59 16.86 -18.35 -17.80
C CYS A 59 15.71 -17.45 -17.29
N PHE A 60 15.83 -16.93 -16.08
CA PHE A 60 14.74 -16.20 -15.42
C PHE A 60 15.27 -15.13 -14.45
N VAL A 61 14.40 -14.20 -14.10
CA VAL A 61 14.59 -13.28 -12.97
C VAL A 61 13.24 -13.15 -12.27
N TYR A 62 13.18 -13.49 -10.99
CA TYR A 62 11.96 -13.35 -10.19
C TYR A 62 12.25 -12.78 -8.81
N ALA A 63 11.27 -12.08 -8.26
CA ALA A 63 11.21 -11.74 -6.84
C ALA A 63 10.31 -12.74 -6.10
N ASP A 64 10.62 -12.99 -4.83
CA ASP A 64 9.83 -13.80 -3.93
C ASP A 64 9.94 -13.32 -2.48
N GLN A 65 9.14 -13.94 -1.60
CA GLN A 65 9.14 -13.69 -0.16
C GLN A 65 9.04 -12.21 0.21
N PRO A 66 8.01 -11.47 -0.29
CA PRO A 66 7.83 -10.09 0.12
C PRO A 66 7.54 -10.03 1.62
N HIS A 67 8.25 -9.15 2.32
CA HIS A 67 7.98 -8.84 3.71
C HIS A 67 7.76 -7.35 3.89
N VAL A 68 6.64 -6.97 4.52
CA VAL A 68 6.30 -5.57 4.76
C VAL A 68 6.51 -5.23 6.23
N SER A 69 7.10 -4.07 6.47
CA SER A 69 7.31 -3.47 7.79
C SER A 69 7.10 -1.97 7.72
N PHE A 70 7.14 -1.31 8.88
CA PHE A 70 7.07 0.13 8.99
C PHE A 70 8.35 0.67 9.64
N GLN A 71 8.85 1.77 9.11
CA GLN A 71 10.00 2.48 9.66
C GLN A 71 9.77 3.97 9.52
N ASP A 72 9.80 4.69 10.64
CA ASP A 72 9.49 6.12 10.71
C ASP A 72 8.12 6.44 10.07
N ASP A 73 8.09 7.28 9.03
CA ASP A 73 6.88 7.66 8.27
C ASP A 73 6.65 6.79 7.03
N ARG A 74 7.40 5.69 6.87
CA ARG A 74 7.46 4.90 5.64
C ARG A 74 7.01 3.47 5.82
N VAL A 75 6.45 2.94 4.74
CA VAL A 75 6.29 1.50 4.54
C VAL A 75 7.56 0.98 3.89
N VAL A 76 8.14 -0.06 4.46
CA VAL A 76 9.35 -0.70 3.96
C VAL A 76 9.01 -2.11 3.49
N VAL A 77 9.37 -2.42 2.26
CA VAL A 77 9.21 -3.74 1.66
C VAL A 77 10.58 -4.35 1.44
N HIS A 78 10.83 -5.45 2.14
CA HIS A 78 11.94 -6.33 1.86
C HIS A 78 11.54 -7.35 0.81
N VAL A 79 12.37 -7.55 -0.20
CA VAL A 79 12.20 -8.59 -1.21
C VAL A 79 13.51 -9.29 -1.51
N ARG A 80 13.41 -10.59 -1.79
CA ARG A 80 14.50 -11.36 -2.37
C ARG A 80 14.30 -11.50 -3.87
N THR A 81 15.37 -11.36 -4.63
CA THR A 81 15.39 -11.60 -6.08
C THR A 81 16.36 -12.72 -6.41
N ASN A 82 15.88 -13.71 -7.17
CA ASN A 82 16.67 -14.82 -7.67
C ASN A 82 16.73 -14.75 -9.19
N SER A 83 17.89 -15.06 -9.77
CA SER A 83 18.09 -14.97 -11.20
C SER A 83 19.01 -16.04 -11.76
N ARG A 84 18.77 -16.38 -13.02
CA ARG A 84 19.70 -17.06 -13.92
C ARG A 84 19.78 -16.25 -15.20
N LEU A 85 20.91 -15.58 -15.43
CA LEU A 85 21.18 -14.76 -16.60
C LEU A 85 22.12 -15.49 -17.55
N GLY A 86 21.81 -15.48 -18.84
CA GLY A 86 22.62 -16.13 -19.86
C GLY A 86 21.78 -16.51 -21.07
N THR A 87 22.17 -17.60 -21.73
CA THR A 87 21.52 -18.10 -22.94
C THR A 87 20.85 -19.44 -22.66
N GLY A 88 19.59 -19.58 -23.08
CA GLY A 88 18.89 -20.87 -23.05
C GLY A 88 19.43 -21.81 -24.13
N MET A 89 19.96 -22.96 -23.75
CA MET A 89 20.39 -24.03 -24.66
C MET A 89 19.82 -25.36 -24.19
N PHE A 90 19.08 -26.06 -25.06
CA PHE A 90 18.46 -27.35 -24.76
C PHE A 90 17.65 -27.35 -23.45
N GLY A 91 16.89 -26.28 -23.20
CA GLY A 91 16.08 -26.12 -21.98
C GLY A 91 16.84 -25.77 -20.71
N LYS A 92 18.17 -25.53 -20.77
CA LYS A 92 18.99 -25.13 -19.63
C LYS A 92 19.55 -23.72 -19.82
N CYS A 93 19.70 -22.97 -18.73
CA CYS A 93 20.41 -21.68 -18.78
C CYS A 93 21.91 -21.92 -18.71
N VAL A 94 22.63 -21.50 -19.75
CA VAL A 94 24.08 -21.40 -19.75
C VAL A 94 24.46 -19.96 -19.40
N GLY A 95 24.92 -19.75 -18.17
CA GLY A 95 25.27 -18.43 -17.66
C GLY A 95 25.43 -18.38 -16.14
N LEU A 96 25.21 -17.20 -15.56
CA LEU A 96 25.45 -16.90 -14.14
C LEU A 96 24.14 -16.84 -13.35
N GLY A 97 24.19 -17.28 -12.10
CA GLY A 97 23.10 -17.13 -11.15
C GLY A 97 23.43 -16.08 -10.10
N PHE A 98 22.43 -15.26 -9.75
CA PHE A 98 22.58 -14.26 -8.69
C PHE A 98 21.36 -14.27 -7.77
N ASN A 99 21.63 -14.08 -6.48
CA ASN A 99 20.61 -13.88 -5.46
C ASN A 99 20.90 -12.53 -4.80
N THR A 100 19.90 -11.67 -4.77
CA THR A 100 20.03 -10.32 -4.21
C THR A 100 18.87 -10.04 -3.27
N GLN A 101 19.10 -9.18 -2.30
CA GLN A 101 18.09 -8.69 -1.37
C GLN A 101 17.99 -7.18 -1.52
N ALA A 102 16.77 -6.67 -1.43
CA ALA A 102 16.50 -5.25 -1.50
C ALA A 102 15.44 -4.83 -0.50
N ASP A 103 15.66 -3.66 0.09
CA ASP A 103 14.66 -2.93 0.85
C ASP A 103 14.28 -1.69 0.04
N VAL A 104 12.98 -1.55 -0.24
CA VAL A 104 12.41 -0.35 -0.82
C VAL A 104 11.42 0.27 0.17
N SER A 105 11.54 1.56 0.39
CA SER A 105 10.62 2.33 1.22
C SER A 105 9.75 3.25 0.38
N PHE A 106 8.57 3.60 0.88
CA PHE A 106 7.71 4.61 0.27
C PHE A 106 6.81 5.27 1.31
N ILE A 107 6.37 6.49 1.01
CA ILE A 107 5.46 7.28 1.86
C ILE A 107 4.01 6.98 1.45
N PRO A 108 3.12 6.62 2.40
CA PRO A 108 1.68 6.54 2.14
C PRO A 108 1.12 7.85 1.59
N ASP A 109 0.30 7.78 0.55
CA ASP A 109 -0.26 8.97 -0.10
C ASP A 109 -1.68 8.75 -0.62
N ALA A 110 -2.56 9.72 -0.39
CA ALA A 110 -3.97 9.60 -0.73
C ALA A 110 -4.19 10.01 -2.19
N GLU A 111 -4.71 9.10 -3.00
CA GLU A 111 -5.11 9.35 -4.38
C GLU A 111 -6.64 9.25 -4.50
N GLY A 112 -7.36 10.28 -4.05
CA GLY A 112 -8.82 10.27 -3.98
C GLY A 112 -9.34 9.29 -2.92
N GLU A 113 -10.05 8.24 -3.36
CA GLU A 113 -10.52 7.12 -2.51
C GLU A 113 -9.48 6.00 -2.38
N THR A 114 -8.32 6.13 -3.04
CA THR A 114 -7.27 5.10 -3.08
C THR A 114 -6.17 5.39 -2.08
N ILE A 115 -5.84 4.38 -1.28
CA ILE A 115 -4.62 4.31 -0.48
C ILE A 115 -3.48 3.98 -1.43
N GLY A 116 -2.61 4.96 -1.67
CA GLY A 116 -1.46 4.87 -2.55
C GLY A 116 -0.14 5.08 -1.84
N PHE A 117 0.93 5.12 -2.64
CA PHE A 117 2.29 5.26 -2.16
C PHE A 117 3.13 6.07 -3.15
N ARG A 118 3.96 6.98 -2.62
CA ARG A 118 4.85 7.85 -3.39
C ARG A 118 6.26 7.85 -2.81
N ASP A 119 7.17 8.56 -3.50
CA ASP A 119 8.56 8.76 -3.06
C ASP A 119 9.25 7.43 -2.70
N ALA A 120 9.23 6.51 -3.68
CA ALA A 120 9.87 5.22 -3.55
C ALA A 120 11.40 5.37 -3.51
N ARG A 121 12.04 4.81 -2.49
CA ARG A 121 13.48 4.86 -2.26
C ARG A 121 14.04 3.48 -2.01
N ILE A 122 15.15 3.16 -2.67
CA ILE A 122 15.87 1.91 -2.42
C ILE A 122 16.82 2.18 -1.25
N GLU A 123 16.51 1.61 -0.09
CA GLU A 123 17.25 1.84 1.16
C GLU A 123 18.48 0.94 1.25
N ARG A 124 18.31 -0.33 0.87
CA ARG A 124 19.37 -1.33 0.83
C ARG A 124 19.23 -2.15 -0.43
N PHE A 125 20.34 -2.43 -1.09
CA PHE A 125 20.35 -3.32 -2.24
C PHE A 125 21.70 -4.03 -2.33
N THR A 126 21.71 -5.34 -2.14
CA THR A 126 22.92 -6.18 -2.31
C THR A 126 23.12 -6.56 -3.79
N GLY A 127 22.70 -5.67 -4.68
CA GLY A 127 22.49 -5.91 -6.09
C GLY A 127 23.76 -6.20 -6.88
N ASN A 128 23.54 -6.55 -8.14
CA ASN A 128 24.59 -6.62 -9.14
C ASN A 128 24.18 -5.80 -10.37
N LYS A 129 25.11 -5.07 -10.98
CA LYS A 129 24.84 -4.09 -12.05
C LYS A 129 24.09 -4.70 -13.23
N GLU A 130 24.31 -5.98 -13.51
CA GLU A 130 23.62 -6.73 -14.56
C GLU A 130 22.13 -7.01 -14.27
N LEU A 131 21.64 -6.73 -13.07
CA LEU A 131 20.24 -6.90 -12.68
C LEU A 131 19.52 -5.57 -12.44
N ASP A 132 20.26 -4.48 -12.19
CA ASP A 132 19.71 -3.18 -11.82
C ASP A 132 18.60 -2.71 -12.77
N PHE A 133 18.77 -2.94 -14.08
CA PHE A 133 17.81 -2.51 -15.08
C PHE A 133 16.46 -3.25 -15.03
N LEU A 134 16.38 -4.41 -14.37
CA LEU A 134 15.12 -5.11 -14.08
C LEU A 134 14.63 -4.79 -12.67
N VAL A 135 15.54 -4.88 -11.70
CA VAL A 135 15.20 -4.84 -10.28
C VAL A 135 14.83 -3.42 -9.85
N VAL A 136 15.59 -2.39 -10.27
CA VAL A 136 15.31 -1.01 -9.87
C VAL A 136 13.92 -0.55 -10.33
N PRO A 137 13.51 -0.72 -11.61
CA PRO A 137 12.14 -0.43 -12.04
C PRO A 137 11.05 -1.22 -11.32
N PHE A 138 11.32 -2.48 -11.00
CA PHE A 138 10.40 -3.31 -10.23
C PHE A 138 10.19 -2.72 -8.83
N LEU A 139 11.28 -2.41 -8.12
CA LEU A 139 11.25 -1.84 -6.78
C LEU A 139 10.60 -0.45 -6.76
N SER A 140 11.04 0.45 -7.63
CA SER A 140 10.67 1.87 -7.54
C SER A 140 9.32 2.21 -8.18
N ARG A 141 8.78 1.33 -9.02
CA ARG A 141 7.50 1.58 -9.73
C ARG A 141 6.49 0.46 -9.56
N LYS A 142 6.85 -0.79 -9.88
CA LYS A 142 5.87 -1.87 -9.90
C LYS A 142 5.39 -2.24 -8.50
N LEU A 143 6.30 -2.38 -7.53
CA LEU A 143 5.95 -2.67 -6.15
C LEU A 143 4.93 -1.68 -5.56
N PRO A 144 5.21 -0.36 -5.49
CA PRO A 144 4.28 0.59 -4.88
C PRO A 144 2.95 0.69 -5.65
N GLN A 145 2.95 0.50 -6.98
CA GLN A 145 1.72 0.49 -7.77
C GLN A 145 0.80 -0.69 -7.43
N GLN A 146 1.35 -1.83 -7.07
CA GLN A 146 0.63 -3.09 -6.79
C GLN A 146 0.28 -3.26 -5.32
N MET A 147 0.53 -2.22 -4.52
CA MET A 147 0.08 -2.14 -3.14
C MET A 147 -1.10 -1.18 -3.00
N LYS A 148 -1.49 -0.50 -4.08
CA LYS A 148 -2.63 0.42 -4.09
C LYS A 148 -3.92 -0.32 -3.78
N VAL A 149 -4.77 0.33 -2.98
CA VAL A 149 -6.06 -0.22 -2.57
C VAL A 149 -7.11 0.87 -2.62
N ASN A 150 -8.18 0.65 -3.38
CA ASN A 150 -9.34 1.53 -3.32
C ASN A 150 -10.16 1.22 -2.06
N ALA A 151 -10.09 2.11 -1.07
CA ALA A 151 -10.75 1.91 0.22
C ALA A 151 -12.28 1.95 0.08
N ALA A 152 -12.79 2.77 -0.84
CA ALA A 152 -14.22 2.86 -1.07
C ALA A 152 -14.77 1.59 -1.72
N ASP A 153 -14.05 1.00 -2.68
CA ASP A 153 -14.46 -0.27 -3.29
C ASP A 153 -14.47 -1.42 -2.29
N MET A 154 -13.49 -1.46 -1.37
CA MET A 154 -13.50 -2.42 -0.27
C MET A 154 -14.73 -2.24 0.62
N LEU A 155 -15.01 -1.02 1.08
CA LEU A 155 -16.16 -0.73 1.93
C LEU A 155 -17.48 -1.03 1.22
N ARG A 156 -17.61 -0.64 -0.05
CA ARG A 156 -18.77 -0.96 -0.90
C ARG A 156 -18.97 -2.47 -1.01
N SER A 157 -17.92 -3.25 -1.20
CA SER A 157 -18.00 -4.71 -1.26
C SER A 157 -18.48 -5.32 0.06
N LEU A 158 -18.10 -4.77 1.21
CA LEU A 158 -18.57 -5.26 2.51
C LEU A 158 -20.05 -4.91 2.72
N LEU A 159 -20.44 -3.67 2.38
CA LEU A 159 -21.81 -3.18 2.51
C LEU A 159 -22.78 -3.86 1.53
N ALA A 160 -22.30 -4.44 0.43
CA ALA A 160 -23.15 -5.18 -0.52
C ALA A 160 -23.91 -6.36 0.12
N THR A 161 -23.44 -6.86 1.27
CA THR A 161 -24.10 -7.93 2.05
C THR A 161 -24.91 -7.42 3.24
N SER A 162 -25.11 -6.11 3.35
CA SER A 162 -25.77 -5.51 4.52
C SER A 162 -27.23 -5.92 4.65
N LEU A 163 -27.96 -6.05 3.54
CA LEU A 163 -29.38 -6.39 3.56
C LEU A 163 -29.59 -7.79 4.15
N GLN A 164 -28.73 -8.74 3.78
CA GLN A 164 -28.79 -10.11 4.28
C GLN A 164 -28.32 -10.22 5.74
N SER A 165 -27.35 -9.39 6.15
CA SER A 165 -26.76 -9.48 7.50
C SER A 165 -27.48 -8.63 8.55
N THR A 166 -28.13 -7.54 8.14
CA THR A 166 -28.74 -6.54 9.06
C THR A 166 -30.21 -6.27 8.81
N GLY A 167 -30.75 -6.66 7.65
CA GLY A 167 -32.11 -6.31 7.22
C GLY A 167 -32.25 -4.92 6.58
N TYR A 168 -31.15 -4.13 6.53
CA TYR A 168 -31.11 -2.81 5.91
C TYR A 168 -30.16 -2.78 4.71
N ALA A 169 -30.56 -2.09 3.64
CA ALA A 169 -29.66 -1.83 2.52
C ALA A 169 -28.82 -0.59 2.84
N MET A 170 -27.50 -0.79 3.00
CA MET A 170 -26.56 0.28 3.31
C MET A 170 -25.71 0.58 2.08
N LYS A 171 -25.56 1.87 1.74
CA LYS A 171 -24.77 2.31 0.58
C LYS A 171 -23.81 3.42 0.96
N LEU A 172 -22.53 3.22 0.64
CA LEU A 172 -21.51 4.26 0.71
C LEU A 172 -21.67 5.25 -0.44
N THR A 173 -21.99 6.51 -0.12
CA THR A 173 -22.19 7.57 -1.12
C THR A 173 -20.92 8.34 -1.41
N ASN A 174 -20.10 8.58 -0.37
CA ASN A 174 -18.83 9.29 -0.48
C ASN A 174 -17.82 8.71 0.52
N LEU A 175 -16.55 8.68 0.13
CA LEU A 175 -15.42 8.45 1.01
C LEU A 175 -14.31 9.45 0.70
N LYS A 176 -13.75 10.06 1.74
CA LYS A 176 -12.62 10.96 1.62
C LYS A 176 -11.51 10.53 2.56
N ILE A 177 -10.33 10.32 2.00
CA ILE A 177 -9.11 10.11 2.79
C ILE A 177 -8.55 11.48 3.17
N HIS A 178 -8.45 11.76 4.47
CA HIS A 178 -7.95 13.02 5.01
C HIS A 178 -6.45 12.99 5.25
N SER A 179 -5.98 11.90 5.83
CA SER A 179 -4.62 11.79 6.35
C SER A 179 -4.21 10.33 6.39
N MET A 180 -2.91 10.10 6.19
CA MET A 180 -2.31 8.78 6.32
C MET A 180 -0.98 8.91 7.03
N GLN A 181 -0.83 8.18 8.13
CA GLN A 181 0.34 8.27 8.99
C GLN A 181 0.74 6.89 9.47
N VAL A 182 2.02 6.59 9.34
CA VAL A 182 2.61 5.44 10.00
C VAL A 182 2.77 5.78 11.48
N GLN A 183 2.18 4.97 12.35
CA GLN A 183 2.36 5.06 13.80
C GLN A 183 2.76 3.70 14.35
N LYS A 184 4.02 3.59 14.77
CA LYS A 184 4.63 2.34 15.23
C LYS A 184 4.52 1.28 14.12
N ASP A 185 3.68 0.26 14.33
CA ASP A 185 3.54 -0.91 13.45
C ASP A 185 2.22 -0.91 12.67
N VAL A 186 1.55 0.23 12.56
CA VAL A 186 0.30 0.38 11.80
C VAL A 186 0.29 1.64 10.96
N LEU A 187 -0.29 1.53 9.76
CA LEU A 187 -0.70 2.67 8.95
C LEU A 187 -2.09 3.09 9.41
N ILE A 188 -2.18 4.30 9.96
CA ILE A 188 -3.43 4.94 10.33
C ILE A 188 -3.92 5.76 9.15
N VAL A 189 -5.17 5.53 8.75
CA VAL A 189 -5.83 6.22 7.65
C VAL A 189 -7.06 6.89 8.22
N ASP A 190 -7.07 8.23 8.19
CA ASP A 190 -8.21 9.03 8.61
C ASP A 190 -9.16 9.21 7.43
N LEU A 191 -10.41 8.79 7.61
CA LEU A 191 -11.43 8.72 6.58
C LEU A 191 -12.70 9.45 7.04
N ASP A 192 -13.32 10.22 6.16
CA ASP A 192 -14.71 10.67 6.33
C ASP A 192 -15.57 10.01 5.26
N GLY A 193 -16.76 9.56 5.64
CA GLY A 193 -17.67 8.93 4.69
C GLY A 193 -19.13 9.07 5.08
N SER A 194 -20.00 9.00 4.07
CA SER A 194 -21.46 9.09 4.23
C SER A 194 -22.11 7.78 3.81
N LEU A 195 -23.06 7.32 4.61
CA LEU A 195 -23.85 6.11 4.38
C LEU A 195 -25.33 6.48 4.27
N ASP A 196 -25.99 5.96 3.24
CA ASP A 196 -27.45 5.95 3.14
C ASP A 196 -27.98 4.59 3.58
N VAL A 197 -29.17 4.58 4.18
CA VAL A 197 -29.84 3.38 4.70
C VAL A 197 -31.28 3.36 4.20
N ASP A 198 -31.64 2.26 3.53
CA ASP A 198 -33.00 1.93 3.09
C ASP A 198 -33.58 0.73 3.87
#